data_AF-A0AAT9GQP2-F1
#
_entry.id   AF-A0AAT9GQP2-F1
#
_cell.length_a   1.000
_cell.length_b   1.000
_cell.length_c   1.000
_cell.angle_alpha   90.00
_cell.angle_beta   90.00
_cell.angle_gamma   90.00
#
_symmetry.space_group_name_H-M   'P 1'
#
loop_
_entity.id
_entity.type
_entity.pdbx_description
1 polymer ?
#
loop_
_entity_poly.entity_id
_entity_poly.type
_entity_poly.pdbx_seq_one_letter_code
_entity_poly.pdbx_strand_id
1 'polypeptide(L)'
;MLPFLLLLILVLPHHPFFIEYKTISYFASDGKTIYGLLIENVTNIFPNGTVKYEFYLINLNYSQYAGPLIVYNNLSSPTSLYFFPQVGEKVVQRGNLTFTLIGEQDGYYVYENTQHPAQLVTVITYYYVNESGVPYKIVFLQYGINGLVSNNTFVLYSSNLISPNAKIYFPSGLTRVTSPITVTSINGTIQNYILSFLVVGVVLISVYKLFSKKKYKNNS
;
A
#
# COMPACT_ATOMS: atom_id res chain seq x y z
N MET A 1 25.63 4.28 -22.12
CA MET A 1 25.83 2.82 -21.95
C MET A 1 25.35 2.30 -20.58
N LEU A 2 24.41 3.00 -19.92
CA LEU A 2 23.82 2.60 -18.63
C LEU A 2 22.52 1.74 -18.69
N PRO A 3 21.70 1.73 -19.78
CA PRO A 3 20.42 1.00 -19.75
C PRO A 3 20.61 -0.52 -19.81
N PHE A 4 21.76 -1.02 -20.28
CA PHE A 4 22.05 -2.45 -20.35
C PHE A 4 22.46 -3.06 -19.01
N LEU A 5 23.03 -2.29 -18.07
CA LEU A 5 23.43 -2.82 -16.76
C LEU A 5 22.22 -3.07 -15.86
N LEU A 6 21.19 -2.20 -15.94
CA LEU A 6 19.91 -2.37 -15.24
C LEU A 6 19.10 -3.54 -15.81
N LEU A 7 19.15 -3.74 -17.14
CA LEU A 7 18.59 -4.91 -17.80
C LEU A 7 19.32 -6.21 -17.39
N LEU A 8 20.64 -6.16 -17.17
CA LEU A 8 21.42 -7.32 -16.74
C LEU A 8 21.12 -7.71 -15.28
N ILE A 9 20.81 -6.74 -14.42
CA ILE A 9 20.31 -7.01 -13.05
C ILE A 9 18.91 -7.64 -13.09
N LEU A 10 18.10 -7.35 -14.11
CA LEU A 10 16.81 -7.99 -14.38
C LEU A 10 16.92 -9.40 -15.01
N VAL A 11 18.12 -9.81 -15.46
CA VAL A 11 18.39 -11.13 -16.10
C VAL A 11 19.05 -12.12 -15.13
N LEU A 12 19.44 -11.70 -13.93
CA LEU A 12 19.78 -12.64 -12.85
C LEU A 12 18.48 -13.31 -12.36
N PRO A 13 18.45 -14.65 -12.20
CA PRO A 13 17.26 -15.33 -11.73
C PRO A 13 16.87 -14.80 -10.34
N HIS A 14 15.82 -13.98 -10.34
CA HIS A 14 14.78 -13.87 -9.32
C HIS A 14 15.28 -14.02 -7.87
N HIS A 15 16.07 -13.07 -7.38
CA HIS A 15 16.26 -12.97 -5.94
C HIS A 15 14.93 -12.53 -5.31
N PRO A 16 14.36 -13.31 -4.38
CA PRO A 16 13.23 -12.87 -3.57
C PRO A 16 13.55 -11.51 -2.97
N PHE A 17 12.66 -10.54 -3.16
CA PHE A 17 12.81 -9.24 -2.53
C PHE A 17 11.59 -8.92 -1.69
N PHE A 18 11.77 -8.03 -0.73
CA PHE A 18 10.67 -7.57 0.09
C PHE A 18 10.67 -6.06 0.21
N ILE A 19 9.48 -5.53 0.45
CA ILE A 19 9.28 -4.13 0.78
C ILE A 19 8.39 -4.08 2.03
N GLU A 20 8.86 -3.38 3.05
CA GLU A 20 8.20 -3.26 4.33
C GLU A 20 7.95 -1.79 4.65
N TYR A 21 6.71 -1.45 4.98
CA TYR A 21 6.31 -0.08 5.32
C TYR A 21 5.70 -0.03 6.71
N LYS A 22 6.12 0.96 7.49
CA LYS A 22 5.33 1.44 8.63
C LYS A 22 4.16 2.25 8.08
N THR A 23 2.95 1.92 8.52
CA THR A 23 1.73 2.63 8.13
C THR A 23 1.25 3.51 9.27
N ILE A 24 0.81 4.72 8.94
CA ILE A 24 0.22 5.70 9.86
C ILE A 24 -1.07 6.18 9.21
N SER A 25 -2.20 5.70 9.72
CA SER A 25 -3.53 6.00 9.21
C SER A 25 -4.26 6.91 10.19
N TYR A 26 -4.35 8.19 9.87
CA TYR A 26 -5.11 9.18 10.63
C TYR A 26 -6.52 9.33 10.06
N PHE A 27 -7.53 9.33 10.93
CA PHE A 27 -8.94 9.49 10.60
C PHE A 27 -9.48 10.77 11.23
N ALA A 28 -9.88 11.72 10.40
CA ALA A 28 -10.30 13.05 10.85
C ALA A 28 -11.63 13.02 11.61
N SER A 29 -12.54 12.09 11.27
CA SER A 29 -13.88 12.02 11.86
C SER A 29 -13.88 11.76 13.37
N ASP A 30 -12.89 11.04 13.88
CA ASP A 30 -12.80 10.68 15.31
C ASP A 30 -11.42 10.96 15.92
N GLY A 31 -10.53 11.62 15.18
CA GLY A 31 -9.19 11.99 15.61
C GLY A 31 -8.27 10.80 15.89
N LYS A 32 -8.61 9.59 15.45
CA LYS A 32 -7.84 8.38 15.74
C LYS A 32 -6.69 8.20 14.76
N THR A 33 -5.62 7.60 15.27
CA THR A 33 -4.49 7.15 14.46
C THR A 33 -4.28 5.65 14.67
N ILE A 34 -4.19 4.91 13.57
CA ILE A 34 -3.80 3.50 13.55
C ILE A 34 -2.39 3.40 13.01
N TYR A 35 -1.55 2.66 13.73
CA TYR A 35 -0.21 2.30 13.34
C TYR A 35 -0.19 0.85 12.88
N GLY A 36 0.47 0.61 11.77
CA GLY A 36 0.59 -0.73 11.22
C GLY A 36 1.94 -0.99 10.57
N LEU A 37 2.06 -2.21 10.10
CA LEU A 37 3.15 -2.66 9.26
C LEU A 37 2.56 -3.38 8.06
N LEU A 38 3.06 -3.06 6.88
CA LEU A 38 2.71 -3.71 5.63
C LEU A 38 3.96 -4.39 5.10
N ILE A 39 3.86 -5.67 4.75
CA ILE A 39 4.97 -6.45 4.20
C ILE A 39 4.53 -7.02 2.85
N GLU A 40 5.32 -6.75 1.82
CA GLU A 40 5.21 -7.40 0.51
C GLU A 40 6.46 -8.26 0.31
N ASN A 41 6.32 -9.57 0.35
CA ASN A 41 7.42 -10.52 0.19
C ASN A 41 7.32 -11.21 -1.18
N VAL A 42 8.08 -10.74 -2.15
CA VAL A 42 8.15 -11.34 -3.49
C VAL A 42 8.82 -12.69 -3.41
N THR A 43 8.02 -13.74 -3.60
CA THR A 43 8.47 -15.14 -3.50
C THR A 43 8.87 -15.72 -4.84
N ASN A 44 8.33 -15.18 -5.93
CA ASN A 44 8.71 -15.61 -7.27
C ASN A 44 8.45 -14.51 -8.31
N ILE A 45 9.28 -14.48 -9.35
CA ILE A 45 9.06 -13.67 -10.55
C ILE A 45 9.15 -14.66 -11.71
N PHE A 46 8.13 -14.68 -12.55
CA PHE A 46 8.04 -15.60 -13.68
C PHE A 46 8.67 -14.96 -14.94
N PRO A 47 9.15 -15.76 -15.91
CA PRO A 47 9.76 -15.24 -17.14
C PRO A 47 8.84 -14.32 -17.98
N ASN A 48 7.52 -14.43 -17.80
CA ASN A 48 6.54 -13.57 -18.48
C ASN A 48 6.32 -12.21 -17.78
N GLY A 49 7.13 -11.86 -16.77
CA GLY A 49 7.00 -10.62 -16.01
C GLY A 49 5.91 -10.65 -14.93
N THR A 50 5.24 -11.79 -14.72
CA THR A 50 4.32 -11.95 -13.58
C THR A 50 5.13 -12.06 -12.30
N VAL A 51 4.74 -11.34 -11.25
CA VAL A 51 5.33 -11.43 -9.91
C VAL A 51 4.32 -12.08 -8.95
N LYS A 52 4.79 -13.03 -8.15
CA LYS A 52 4.04 -13.63 -7.03
C LYS A 52 4.64 -13.13 -5.73
N TYR A 53 3.79 -12.62 -4.84
CA TYR A 53 4.23 -12.15 -3.53
C TYR A 53 3.22 -12.47 -2.44
N GLU A 54 3.74 -12.59 -1.22
CA GLU A 54 2.95 -12.72 0.00
C GLU A 54 2.75 -11.34 0.59
N PHE A 55 1.50 -11.02 0.91
CA PHE A 55 1.11 -9.74 1.47
C PHE A 55 0.62 -9.91 2.90
N TYR A 56 1.16 -9.10 3.81
CA TYR A 56 0.76 -9.07 5.21
C TYR A 56 0.34 -7.66 5.61
N LEU A 57 -0.73 -7.59 6.39
CA LEU A 57 -1.16 -6.38 7.09
C LEU A 57 -1.14 -6.64 8.58
N ILE A 58 -0.32 -5.88 9.30
CA ILE A 58 -0.18 -5.99 10.75
C ILE A 58 -0.70 -4.70 11.36
N ASN A 59 -1.63 -4.84 12.30
CA ASN A 59 -2.14 -3.75 13.11
C ASN A 59 -1.40 -3.75 14.46
N LEU A 60 -0.54 -2.76 14.67
CA LEU A 60 0.30 -2.67 15.86
C LEU A 60 -0.50 -2.23 17.10
N ASN A 61 -1.60 -1.50 16.93
CA ASN A 61 -2.45 -1.08 18.05
C ASN A 61 -3.18 -2.26 18.71
N TYR A 62 -3.49 -3.31 17.94
CA TYR A 62 -4.27 -4.46 18.42
C TYR A 62 -3.47 -5.76 18.47
N SER A 63 -2.17 -5.72 18.17
CA SER A 63 -1.30 -6.90 18.08
C SER A 63 -1.93 -8.00 17.20
N GLN A 64 -2.41 -7.61 16.03
CA GLN A 64 -3.15 -8.48 15.10
C GLN A 64 -2.57 -8.43 13.71
N TYR A 65 -2.71 -9.51 12.94
CA TYR A 65 -2.33 -9.51 11.53
C TYR A 65 -3.30 -10.30 10.64
N ALA A 66 -3.34 -9.92 9.37
CA ALA A 66 -3.95 -10.65 8.27
C ALA A 66 -2.87 -11.04 7.26
N GLY A 67 -2.96 -12.27 6.73
CA GLY A 67 -2.04 -12.80 5.74
C GLY A 67 -1.48 -14.20 6.09
N PRO A 68 -0.55 -14.74 5.27
CA PRO A 68 -0.19 -14.20 3.96
C PRO A 68 -1.40 -14.25 3.01
N LEU A 69 -1.63 -13.15 2.29
CA LEU A 69 -2.46 -13.16 1.09
C LEU A 69 -1.53 -13.36 -0.10
N ILE A 70 -1.80 -14.36 -0.93
CA ILE A 70 -1.00 -14.61 -2.13
C ILE A 70 -1.53 -13.73 -3.25
N VAL A 71 -0.66 -12.85 -3.77
CA VAL A 71 -1.02 -11.90 -4.82
C VAL A 71 -0.14 -12.13 -6.04
N TYR A 72 -0.75 -12.00 -7.21
CA TYR A 72 -0.08 -12.02 -8.50
C TYR A 72 -0.20 -10.64 -9.15
N ASN A 73 0.88 -10.16 -9.76
CA ASN A 73 0.92 -8.85 -10.38
C ASN A 73 1.82 -8.82 -11.62
N ASN A 74 1.75 -7.75 -12.40
CA ASN A 74 2.63 -7.56 -13.55
C ASN A 74 3.76 -6.61 -13.15
N LEU A 75 5.02 -7.09 -13.16
CA LEU A 75 6.16 -6.30 -12.71
C LEU A 75 6.45 -5.08 -13.60
N SER A 76 6.07 -5.12 -14.88
CA SER A 76 6.24 -3.99 -15.81
C SER A 76 5.25 -2.85 -15.57
N SER A 77 4.11 -3.13 -14.93
CA SER A 77 3.11 -2.13 -14.55
C SER A 77 2.38 -2.62 -13.29
N PRO A 78 3.03 -2.57 -12.12
CA PRO A 78 2.45 -3.12 -10.92
C PRO A 78 1.22 -2.34 -10.47
N THR A 79 0.12 -3.04 -10.21
CA THR A 79 -1.12 -2.44 -9.72
C THR A 79 -1.13 -2.33 -8.20
N SER A 80 -0.59 -3.34 -7.49
CA SER A 80 -0.70 -3.45 -6.04
C SER A 80 0.64 -3.59 -5.32
N LEU A 81 1.71 -4.04 -5.99
CA LEU A 81 3.06 -4.10 -5.43
C LEU A 81 3.68 -2.70 -5.44
N TYR A 82 4.18 -2.18 -4.31
CA TYR A 82 4.76 -0.83 -4.19
C TYR A 82 6.17 -0.72 -4.80
N PHE A 83 6.26 -0.96 -6.10
CA PHE A 83 7.46 -0.85 -6.92
C PHE A 83 7.17 -0.07 -8.22
N PHE A 84 8.10 0.77 -8.66
CA PHE A 84 8.02 1.60 -9.87
C PHE A 84 9.12 1.19 -10.84
N PRO A 85 8.80 0.47 -11.93
CA PRO A 85 9.81 0.05 -12.91
C PRO A 85 10.30 1.21 -13.81
N GLN A 86 9.56 2.31 -13.90
CA GLN A 86 9.79 3.44 -14.82
C GLN A 86 10.05 4.74 -14.05
N VAL A 87 11.09 4.76 -13.21
CA VAL A 87 11.44 5.94 -12.41
C VAL A 87 11.98 7.07 -13.30
N GLY A 88 11.61 8.31 -13.00
CA GLY A 88 12.01 9.51 -13.74
C GLY A 88 11.14 9.81 -14.96
N GLU A 89 10.32 8.87 -15.42
CA GLU A 89 9.39 9.12 -16.52
C GLU A 89 8.33 10.14 -16.11
N LYS A 90 7.96 11.03 -17.05
CA LYS A 90 6.97 12.09 -16.80
C LYS A 90 5.61 11.52 -16.40
N VAL A 91 5.26 10.36 -16.96
CA VAL A 91 3.99 9.67 -16.71
C VAL A 91 4.28 8.20 -16.52
N VAL A 92 3.77 7.62 -15.43
CA VAL A 92 3.92 6.19 -15.10
C VAL A 92 2.53 5.57 -14.93
N GLN A 93 2.34 4.37 -15.49
CA GLN A 93 1.12 3.60 -15.30
C GLN A 93 1.31 2.54 -14.22
N ARG A 94 0.31 2.45 -13.34
CA ARG A 94 0.20 1.42 -12.29
C ARG A 94 -1.18 0.79 -12.37
N GLY A 95 -1.33 -0.18 -13.28
CA GLY A 95 -2.63 -0.69 -13.67
C GLY A 95 -3.42 0.36 -14.45
N ASN A 96 -4.64 0.65 -14.02
CA ASN A 96 -5.47 1.69 -14.64
C ASN A 96 -5.19 3.09 -14.08
N LEU A 97 -4.19 3.23 -13.20
CA LEU A 97 -3.84 4.50 -12.60
C LEU A 97 -2.67 5.15 -13.30
N THR A 98 -2.87 6.42 -13.66
CA THR A 98 -1.85 7.27 -14.25
C THR A 98 -1.26 8.19 -13.19
N PHE A 99 0.03 8.05 -12.94
CA PHE A 99 0.80 8.92 -12.06
C PHE A 99 1.62 9.90 -12.90
N THR A 100 1.62 11.17 -12.49
CA THR A 100 2.40 12.23 -13.15
C THR A 100 3.57 12.62 -12.25
N LEU A 101 4.77 12.73 -12.82
CA LEU A 101 5.93 13.29 -12.12
C LEU A 101 5.71 14.79 -11.92
N ILE A 102 5.61 15.22 -10.65
CA ILE A 102 5.39 16.63 -10.28
C ILE A 102 6.66 17.33 -9.84
N GLY A 103 7.75 16.58 -9.62
CA GLY A 103 9.06 17.13 -9.30
C GLY A 103 9.97 16.12 -8.61
N GLU A 104 11.08 16.62 -8.10
CA GLU A 104 12.02 15.88 -7.27
C GLU A 104 12.17 16.57 -5.92
N GLN A 105 12.23 15.79 -4.85
CA GLN A 105 12.44 16.30 -3.49
C GLN A 105 13.42 15.40 -2.77
N ASP A 106 14.50 15.99 -2.24
CA ASP A 106 15.52 15.28 -1.45
C ASP A 106 16.13 14.05 -2.15
N GLY A 107 16.26 14.11 -3.49
CA GLY A 107 16.76 12.99 -4.31
C GLY A 107 15.72 11.92 -4.65
N TYR A 108 14.43 12.19 -4.41
CA TYR A 108 13.33 11.28 -4.73
C TYR A 108 12.39 11.89 -5.75
N TYR A 109 11.96 11.08 -6.73
CA TYR A 109 10.96 11.45 -7.73
C TYR A 109 9.57 11.45 -7.10
N VAL A 110 8.86 12.56 -7.21
CA VAL A 110 7.54 12.75 -6.61
C VAL A 110 6.47 12.57 -7.67
N TYR A 111 5.71 11.49 -7.55
CA TYR A 111 4.60 11.15 -8.43
C TYR A 111 3.26 11.45 -7.77
N GLU A 112 2.37 12.11 -8.49
CA GLU A 112 1.01 12.41 -8.05
C GLU A 112 -0.03 11.66 -8.90
N ASN A 113 -1.08 11.19 -8.24
CA ASN A 113 -2.31 10.76 -8.89
C ASN A 113 -3.52 11.28 -8.11
N THR A 114 -4.51 11.83 -8.83
CA THR A 114 -5.79 12.24 -8.26
C THR A 114 -6.90 11.36 -8.84
N GLN A 115 -7.79 10.88 -7.97
CA GLN A 115 -8.93 10.04 -8.32
C GLN A 115 -10.22 10.59 -7.71
N HIS A 116 -11.34 10.34 -8.38
CA HIS A 116 -12.68 10.63 -7.89
C HIS A 116 -13.50 9.33 -7.83
N PRO A 117 -13.25 8.45 -6.84
CA PRO A 117 -13.93 7.15 -6.77
C PRO A 117 -15.44 7.26 -6.55
N ALA A 118 -15.92 8.39 -6.05
CA ALA A 118 -17.34 8.73 -5.95
C ALA A 118 -17.52 10.24 -6.16
N GLN A 119 -18.75 10.66 -6.48
CA GLN A 119 -19.07 12.05 -6.83
C GLN A 119 -18.56 13.09 -5.82
N LEU A 120 -18.44 12.72 -4.55
CA LEU A 120 -18.08 13.62 -3.45
C LEU A 120 -16.82 13.16 -2.69
N VAL A 121 -16.04 12.26 -3.28
CA VAL A 121 -14.79 11.75 -2.70
C VAL A 121 -13.66 12.00 -3.67
N THR A 122 -12.62 12.67 -3.19
CA THR A 122 -11.36 12.84 -3.93
C THR A 122 -10.25 12.15 -3.16
N VAL A 123 -9.42 11.38 -3.88
CA VAL A 123 -8.23 10.74 -3.32
C VAL A 123 -7.02 11.28 -4.07
N ILE A 124 -6.10 11.91 -3.34
CA ILE A 124 -4.82 12.38 -3.88
C ILE A 124 -3.73 11.47 -3.30
N THR A 125 -2.94 10.89 -4.19
CA THR A 125 -1.87 9.97 -3.84
C THR A 125 -0.54 10.55 -4.27
N TYR A 126 0.42 10.60 -3.35
CA TYR A 126 1.81 10.96 -3.63
C TYR A 126 2.71 9.77 -3.37
N TYR A 127 3.56 9.44 -4.33
CA TYR A 127 4.68 8.51 -4.15
C TYR A 127 5.99 9.26 -4.24
N TYR A 128 6.87 9.02 -3.28
CA TYR A 128 8.21 9.56 -3.29
C TYR A 128 9.19 8.43 -3.54
N VAL A 129 9.63 8.29 -4.78
CA VAL A 129 10.27 7.09 -5.33
C VAL A 129 11.77 7.31 -5.47
N ASN A 130 12.57 6.37 -4.98
CA ASN A 130 14.02 6.42 -5.16
C ASN A 130 14.43 5.89 -6.54
N GLU A 131 15.71 6.00 -6.88
CA GLU A 131 16.26 5.51 -8.15
C GLU A 131 16.09 3.98 -8.34
N SER A 132 15.96 3.21 -7.26
CA SER A 132 15.72 1.75 -7.34
C SER A 132 14.26 1.38 -7.55
N GLY A 133 13.35 2.35 -7.69
CA GLY A 133 11.93 2.11 -7.92
C GLY A 133 11.13 1.82 -6.65
N VAL A 134 11.76 1.93 -5.48
CA VAL A 134 11.09 1.71 -4.18
C VAL A 134 10.67 3.07 -3.59
N PRO A 135 9.38 3.28 -3.31
CA PRO A 135 8.93 4.45 -2.58
C PRO A 135 9.54 4.52 -1.17
N TYR A 136 10.16 5.64 -0.81
CA TYR A 136 10.54 5.88 0.60
C TYR A 136 9.32 6.30 1.43
N LYS A 137 8.37 6.97 0.79
CA LYS A 137 7.14 7.48 1.40
C LYS A 137 6.00 7.44 0.40
N ILE A 138 4.83 7.07 0.88
CA ILE A 138 3.58 7.09 0.14
C ILE A 138 2.55 7.83 0.98
N VAL A 139 1.82 8.78 0.40
CA VAL A 139 0.80 9.56 1.11
C VAL A 139 -0.50 9.44 0.34
N PHE A 140 -1.56 8.97 1.01
CA PHE A 140 -2.92 8.93 0.48
C PHE A 140 -3.78 9.89 1.29
N LEU A 141 -4.22 10.96 0.66
CA LEU A 141 -5.13 11.94 1.24
C LEU A 141 -6.53 11.71 0.67
N GLN A 142 -7.50 11.43 1.53
CA GLN A 142 -8.89 11.29 1.13
C GLN A 142 -9.69 12.50 1.61
N TYR A 143 -10.35 13.17 0.69
CA TYR A 143 -11.23 14.31 0.93
C TYR A 143 -12.68 13.92 0.67
N GLY A 144 -13.57 14.34 1.55
CA GLY A 144 -15.01 14.33 1.36
C GLY A 144 -15.55 15.75 1.18
N ILE A 145 -16.88 15.89 1.21
CA ILE A 145 -17.59 17.18 1.11
C ILE A 145 -17.06 18.21 2.12
N ASN A 146 -16.73 17.76 3.33
CA ASN A 146 -16.38 18.61 4.46
C ASN A 146 -14.86 18.70 4.70
N GLY A 147 -14.03 18.36 3.71
CA GLY A 147 -12.57 18.40 3.81
C GLY A 147 -11.92 17.04 4.03
N LEU A 148 -10.73 17.03 4.64
CA LEU A 148 -9.92 15.82 4.81
C LEU A 148 -10.66 14.81 5.71
N VAL A 149 -10.82 13.58 5.23
CA VAL A 149 -11.45 12.47 5.94
C VAL A 149 -10.40 11.52 6.49
N SER A 150 -9.34 11.24 5.71
CA SER A 150 -8.22 10.43 6.19
C SER A 150 -6.90 10.81 5.53
N ASN A 151 -5.82 10.58 6.26
CA ASN A 151 -4.45 10.66 5.77
C ASN A 151 -3.76 9.33 6.10
N ASN A 152 -3.40 8.56 5.07
CA ASN A 152 -2.66 7.33 5.22
C ASN A 152 -1.25 7.54 4.68
N THR A 153 -0.28 7.56 5.58
CA THR A 153 1.13 7.68 5.23
C THR A 153 1.84 6.35 5.44
N PHE A 154 2.54 5.89 4.42
CA PHE A 154 3.41 4.73 4.44
C PHE A 154 4.84 5.25 4.40
N VAL A 155 5.66 4.83 5.35
CA VAL A 155 7.08 5.17 5.40
C VAL A 155 7.85 3.87 5.27
N LEU A 156 8.75 3.82 4.31
CA LEU A 156 9.59 2.65 4.08
C LEU A 156 10.35 2.36 5.38
N TYR A 157 10.14 1.15 5.88
CA TYR A 157 10.81 0.65 7.07
C TYR A 157 12.04 -0.17 6.67
N SER A 158 11.89 -1.09 5.71
CA SER A 158 12.96 -1.99 5.29
C SER A 158 12.73 -2.55 3.89
N SER A 159 13.79 -2.77 3.13
CA SER A 159 13.77 -3.51 1.87
C SER A 159 15.16 -4.01 1.53
N ASN A 160 15.27 -5.25 1.05
CA ASN A 160 16.52 -5.78 0.53
C ASN A 160 16.91 -5.24 -0.87
N LEU A 161 16.02 -4.47 -1.52
CA LEU A 161 16.36 -3.70 -2.73
C LEU A 161 17.19 -2.45 -2.41
N ILE A 162 17.20 -2.01 -1.15
CA ILE A 162 17.94 -0.81 -0.70
C ILE A 162 19.09 -1.21 0.22
N SER A 163 18.85 -2.16 1.13
CA SER A 163 19.86 -2.70 2.03
C SER A 163 19.94 -4.22 1.86
N PRO A 164 20.90 -4.77 1.08
CA PRO A 164 20.92 -6.19 0.71
C PRO A 164 20.87 -7.18 1.87
N ASN A 165 21.38 -6.79 3.05
CA ASN A 165 21.40 -7.62 4.25
C ASN A 165 20.13 -7.48 5.13
N ALA A 166 19.18 -6.65 4.71
CA ALA A 166 17.94 -6.45 5.43
C ALA A 166 17.12 -7.75 5.47
N LYS A 167 16.38 -7.94 6.56
CA LYS A 167 15.46 -9.05 6.74
C LYS A 167 14.07 -8.49 7.04
N ILE A 168 13.05 -9.23 6.63
CA ILE A 168 11.66 -8.92 7.00
C ILE A 168 11.56 -8.92 8.52
N TYR A 169 11.02 -7.83 9.08
CA TYR A 169 10.68 -7.80 10.49
C TYR A 169 9.21 -8.20 10.67
N PHE A 170 9.00 -9.32 11.36
CA PHE A 170 7.67 -9.79 11.72
C PHE A 170 7.53 -9.79 13.25
N PRO A 171 6.73 -8.89 13.85
CA PRO A 171 6.60 -8.80 15.30
C PRO A 171 6.10 -10.12 15.92
N SER A 172 6.59 -10.44 17.11
CA SER A 172 6.12 -11.58 17.89
C SER A 172 4.84 -11.25 18.68
N GLY A 173 4.13 -12.27 19.16
CA GLY A 173 2.92 -12.10 19.98
C GLY A 173 1.68 -11.62 19.23
N LEU A 174 1.71 -11.64 17.89
CA LEU A 174 0.58 -11.23 17.06
C LEU A 174 -0.48 -12.34 16.94
N THR A 175 -1.75 -11.95 17.02
CA THR A 175 -2.89 -12.84 16.77
C THR A 175 -3.33 -12.76 15.31
N ARG A 176 -3.39 -13.90 14.61
CA ARG A 176 -3.91 -13.94 13.24
C ARG A 176 -5.42 -13.74 13.25
N VAL A 177 -5.91 -12.77 12.48
CA VAL A 177 -7.35 -12.59 12.26
C VAL A 177 -7.75 -13.53 11.11
N THR A 178 -8.51 -14.58 11.44
CA THR A 178 -8.94 -15.62 10.49
C THR A 178 -10.28 -15.33 9.83
N SER A 179 -10.92 -14.19 10.13
CA SER A 179 -12.14 -13.80 9.42
C SER A 179 -11.85 -13.82 7.92
N PRO A 180 -12.63 -14.58 7.11
CA PRO A 180 -12.43 -14.61 5.68
C PRO A 180 -12.64 -13.17 5.21
N ILE A 181 -11.55 -12.49 4.88
CA ILE A 181 -11.64 -11.40 3.94
C ILE A 181 -11.95 -12.11 2.64
N THR A 182 -13.25 -12.29 2.38
CA THR A 182 -13.71 -12.82 1.10
C THR A 182 -13.34 -11.76 0.08
N VAL A 183 -12.17 -11.91 -0.51
CA VAL A 183 -11.75 -11.16 -1.69
C VAL A 183 -12.55 -11.73 -2.85
N THR A 184 -13.86 -11.47 -2.87
CA THR A 184 -14.75 -11.90 -3.94
C THR A 184 -14.26 -11.27 -5.24
N SER A 185 -13.68 -12.10 -6.10
CA SER A 185 -13.42 -11.88 -7.52
C SER A 185 -12.90 -10.48 -7.88
N ILE A 186 -11.58 -10.32 -7.79
CA ILE A 186 -10.84 -9.16 -8.30
C ILE A 186 -10.88 -9.17 -9.84
N ASN A 187 -12.01 -8.80 -10.43
CA ASN A 187 -12.10 -8.46 -11.85
C ASN A 187 -11.73 -6.97 -12.01
N GLY A 188 -10.45 -6.72 -12.28
CA GLY A 188 -9.88 -5.59 -13.04
C GLY A 188 -10.11 -4.14 -12.59
N THR A 189 -11.12 -3.85 -11.77
CA THR A 189 -11.63 -2.49 -11.56
C THR A 189 -11.77 -2.11 -10.08
N ILE A 190 -11.51 -3.07 -9.17
CA ILE A 190 -11.78 -2.97 -7.73
C ILE A 190 -10.49 -2.97 -6.88
N GLN A 191 -9.29 -3.01 -7.48
CA GLN A 191 -8.04 -3.09 -6.71
C GLN A 191 -7.75 -1.84 -5.83
N ASN A 192 -8.21 -0.66 -6.24
CA ASN A 192 -8.09 0.57 -5.43
C ASN A 192 -9.19 0.72 -4.39
N TYR A 193 -10.31 0.01 -4.58
CA TYR A 193 -11.35 -0.02 -3.57
C TYR A 193 -10.89 -0.82 -2.37
N ILE A 194 -10.08 -1.88 -2.48
CA ILE A 194 -9.74 -2.70 -1.31
C ILE A 194 -8.87 -1.95 -0.29
N LEU A 195 -7.91 -1.11 -0.70
CA LEU A 195 -7.14 -0.31 0.25
C LEU A 195 -8.02 0.81 0.84
N SER A 196 -8.82 1.46 -0.01
CA SER A 196 -9.81 2.47 0.40
C SER A 196 -10.92 1.88 1.27
N PHE A 197 -11.29 0.60 1.10
CA PHE A 197 -12.35 -0.13 1.78
C PHE A 197 -11.82 -0.88 3.01
N LEU A 198 -10.53 -1.15 3.10
CA LEU A 198 -9.88 -1.50 4.37
C LEU A 198 -9.79 -0.27 5.27
N VAL A 199 -9.46 0.90 4.71
CA VAL A 199 -9.45 2.19 5.42
C VAL A 199 -10.88 2.63 5.77
N VAL A 200 -11.82 2.62 4.82
CA VAL A 200 -13.25 2.96 5.03
C VAL A 200 -13.97 1.87 5.81
N GLY A 201 -13.65 0.60 5.64
CA GLY A 201 -14.26 -0.52 6.37
C GLY A 201 -13.85 -0.51 7.84
N VAL A 202 -12.60 -0.18 8.16
CA VAL A 202 -12.17 0.06 9.54
C VAL A 202 -12.88 1.27 10.14
N VAL A 203 -13.11 2.35 9.37
CA VAL A 203 -13.91 3.50 9.80
C VAL A 203 -15.38 3.10 10.04
N LEU A 204 -16.01 2.40 9.11
CA LEU A 204 -17.41 1.95 9.23
C LEU A 204 -17.61 0.97 10.38
N ILE A 205 -16.70 0.02 10.59
CA ILE A 205 -16.73 -0.91 11.74
C ILE A 205 -16.51 -0.16 13.06
N SER A 206 -15.60 0.82 13.09
CA SER A 206 -15.34 1.64 14.28
C SER A 206 -16.53 2.54 14.63
N VAL A 207 -17.17 3.15 13.63
CA VAL A 207 -18.39 3.94 13.76
C VAL A 207 -19.57 3.08 14.21
N TYR A 208 -19.76 1.90 13.61
CA TYR A 208 -20.80 0.95 14.01
C TYR A 208 -20.63 0.46 15.46
N LYS A 209 -19.39 0.16 15.90
CA LYS A 209 -19.10 -0.21 17.30
C LYS A 209 -19.33 0.93 18.29
N LEU A 210 -19.11 2.19 17.89
CA LEU A 210 -19.38 3.38 18.73
C LEU A 210 -20.88 3.66 18.88
N PHE A 211 -21.65 3.54 17.81
CA PHE A 211 -23.11 3.73 17.86
C PHE A 211 -23.84 2.59 18.58
N SER A 212 -23.38 1.35 18.43
CA SER A 212 -23.95 0.21 19.18
C SER A 212 -23.63 0.28 20.68
N LYS A 213 -22.43 0.73 21.10
CA LYS A 213 -22.12 1.01 22.51
C LYS A 213 -22.93 2.16 23.12
N LYS A 214 -23.18 3.25 22.37
CA LYS A 214 -24.06 4.34 22.82
C LYS A 214 -25.51 3.87 23.01
N LYS A 215 -26.00 3.00 22.12
CA LYS A 215 -27.36 2.43 22.24
C LYS A 215 -27.50 1.50 23.45
N TYR A 216 -26.43 0.81 23.84
CA TYR A 216 -26.41 -0.03 25.04
C TYR A 216 -26.37 0.77 26.36
N LYS A 217 -25.81 1.98 26.33
CA LYS A 217 -25.67 2.85 27.52
C LYS A 217 -26.88 3.75 27.79
N ASN A 218 -27.75 3.95 26.81
CA ASN A 218 -28.98 4.74 26.94
C ASN A 218 -30.23 3.89 27.25
N ASN A 219 -30.08 2.56 27.29
CA ASN A 219 -31.15 1.60 27.61
C ASN A 219 -30.87 0.81 28.90
N SER A 220 -29.96 1.29 29.75
CA SER A 220 -29.66 0.73 31.07
C SER A 220 -29.69 1.83 32.11
#